data_AF-A0A964QQ98-F1
#
_entry.id   AF-A0A964QQ98-F1
#
_cell.length_a   1.000
_cell.length_b   1.000
_cell.length_c   1.000
_cell.angle_alpha   90.00
_cell.angle_beta   90.00
_cell.angle_gamma   90.00
#
_symmetry.space_group_name_H-M   'P 1'
#
loop_
_entity.id
_entity.type
_entity.pdbx_description
1 polymer ?
#
loop_
_entity_poly.entity_id
_entity_poly.type
_entity_poly.pdbx_seq_one_letter_code
_entity_poly.pdbx_strand_id
1 'polypeptide(L)'
;MRFNCHLLWISIVAVLSGSSLSAALPHVEQLAPGVFAAGFADRYGSANCGWVTLGDETLLIDLPHGIPIPEFLAEVEKTTGKPARSFVLTHTEQADATMIGALVKQGLRQLPSPNTRSSIGDARVPIEIVPYGTISGRAGAAVLISRARVLFAGPCSVNGPRVKLQGSDTAAWISSLAELHKLQATRVVPGFGSWGDSAILERQRQFLIELRRQVAYKITMGLPPEKIEKEIFIAPAFSVWMPYDAPTPEDIRHVYNELTVPAAPFNGKPPLRTDARPHALVLIGDRVHEPEHIEPALRQVFDAADVIPHFLFDVRGLTLENLSQVKLLVILRDGFIWPEGKGIMWMTPDQQDAVVRFVEGGGAFLNLHNSMGLYPDNGPYLKLIAGRYIGHGPLERFRTEVVDARHPITRGVTDFFTADEQHTPPYETNKVHLLLRNRSDDGKVAAAAGWAYEPGRGRLCHLANGHTRDSLNHPMFQQLMRNAVNWCLRREN
;
A
#
# COMPACT_ATOMS: atom_id res chain seq x y z
N MET A 1 14.86 20.65 -43.19
CA MET A 1 16.31 20.73 -42.93
C MET A 1 16.69 19.56 -42.04
N ARG A 2 17.37 18.56 -42.58
CA ARG A 2 17.92 17.41 -41.85
C ARG A 2 19.28 17.84 -41.28
N PHE A 3 19.49 17.72 -39.96
CA PHE A 3 20.80 17.83 -39.36
C PHE A 3 21.33 16.42 -39.06
N ASN A 4 22.28 15.97 -39.87
CA ASN A 4 23.20 14.88 -39.54
C ASN A 4 24.28 15.45 -38.63
N CYS A 5 24.53 14.83 -37.48
CA CYS A 5 25.75 15.01 -36.71
C CYS A 5 26.40 13.65 -36.48
N HIS A 6 27.43 13.36 -37.28
CA HIS A 6 28.44 12.37 -36.97
C HIS A 6 29.41 12.98 -35.96
N LEU A 7 29.57 12.33 -34.80
CA LEU A 7 30.66 12.63 -33.87
C LEU A 7 31.41 11.33 -33.57
N LEU A 8 32.65 11.32 -34.05
CA LEU A 8 33.69 10.32 -33.78
C LEU A 8 33.90 10.19 -32.27
N TRP A 9 33.93 8.95 -31.77
CA TRP A 9 34.51 8.63 -30.47
C TRP A 9 35.96 8.18 -30.65
N ILE A 10 36.87 8.90 -29.99
CA ILE A 10 38.29 8.58 -29.89
C ILE A 10 38.47 7.53 -28.78
N SER A 11 39.01 6.37 -29.14
CA SER A 11 39.38 5.31 -28.21
C SER A 11 40.59 5.71 -27.36
N ILE A 12 40.42 5.80 -26.04
CA ILE A 12 41.52 5.74 -25.08
C ILE A 12 41.46 4.36 -24.42
N VAL A 13 42.41 3.50 -24.79
CA VAL A 13 42.65 2.21 -24.17
C VAL A 13 43.51 2.45 -22.93
N ALA A 14 42.91 2.30 -21.74
CA ALA A 14 43.66 2.11 -20.51
C ALA A 14 43.67 0.60 -20.19
N VAL A 15 44.84 -0.01 -20.38
CA VAL A 15 45.12 -1.39 -19.98
C VAL A 15 45.29 -1.42 -18.46
N LEU A 16 44.33 -2.02 -17.76
CA LEU A 16 44.53 -2.54 -16.41
C LEU A 16 44.01 -3.98 -16.38
N SER A 17 44.93 -4.88 -16.05
CA SER A 17 44.79 -6.33 -15.97
C SER A 17 43.71 -6.74 -14.96
N GLY A 18 42.55 -7.15 -15.47
CA GLY A 18 41.56 -7.94 -14.74
C GLY A 18 41.43 -9.30 -15.42
N SER A 19 41.55 -10.38 -14.64
CA SER A 19 41.31 -11.75 -15.06
C SER A 19 40.01 -11.88 -15.86
N SER A 20 40.10 -12.40 -17.08
CA SER A 20 38.93 -12.63 -17.95
C SER A 20 37.97 -13.62 -17.28
N LEU A 21 36.88 -13.10 -16.72
CA LEU A 21 35.69 -13.87 -16.37
C LEU A 21 35.10 -14.50 -17.66
N SER A 22 34.58 -15.71 -17.51
CA SER A 22 34.11 -16.60 -18.59
C SER A 22 33.11 -15.93 -19.55
N ALA A 23 33.18 -16.25 -20.85
CA ALA A 23 32.23 -15.80 -21.87
C ALA A 23 30.81 -16.39 -21.75
N ALA A 24 30.61 -17.35 -20.83
CA ALA A 24 29.36 -18.11 -20.70
C ALA A 24 28.29 -17.36 -19.89
N LEU A 25 28.62 -16.84 -18.69
CA LEU A 25 27.65 -16.14 -17.84
C LEU A 25 27.80 -14.61 -17.96
N PRO A 26 26.72 -13.86 -18.26
CA PRO A 26 26.77 -12.40 -18.19
C PRO A 26 26.91 -11.95 -16.74
N HIS A 27 27.82 -11.00 -16.51
CA HIS A 27 27.95 -10.23 -15.26
C HIS A 27 27.94 -11.06 -13.97
N VAL A 28 29.02 -11.80 -13.68
CA VAL A 28 29.19 -12.48 -12.38
C VAL A 28 29.90 -11.55 -11.38
N GLU A 29 29.34 -11.38 -10.18
CA GLU A 29 29.93 -10.59 -9.07
C GLU A 29 29.93 -11.40 -7.77
N GLN A 30 31.02 -11.28 -6.99
CA GLN A 30 31.05 -11.72 -5.60
C GLN A 30 30.52 -10.59 -4.69
N LEU A 31 29.32 -10.76 -4.14
CA LEU A 31 28.63 -9.75 -3.33
C LEU A 31 29.11 -9.73 -1.87
N ALA A 32 29.58 -10.86 -1.37
CA ALA A 32 30.18 -11.06 -0.06
C ALA A 32 31.06 -12.32 -0.10
N PRO A 33 31.94 -12.57 0.90
CA PRO A 33 32.73 -13.80 0.94
C PRO A 33 31.86 -15.05 0.81
N GLY A 34 32.05 -15.80 -0.29
CA GLY A 34 31.29 -17.00 -0.60
C GLY A 34 29.86 -16.79 -1.10
N VAL A 35 29.44 -15.55 -1.40
CA VAL A 35 28.11 -15.22 -1.97
C VAL A 35 28.28 -14.54 -3.32
N PHE A 36 27.68 -15.10 -4.36
CA PHE A 36 27.81 -14.64 -5.73
C PHE A 36 26.44 -14.42 -6.37
N ALA A 37 26.38 -13.50 -7.34
CA ALA A 37 25.23 -13.27 -8.18
C ALA A 37 25.65 -13.17 -9.65
N ALA A 38 24.74 -13.52 -10.55
CA ALA A 38 24.91 -13.35 -11.97
C ALA A 38 23.63 -12.82 -12.63
N GLY A 39 23.79 -11.88 -13.56
CA GLY A 39 22.69 -11.18 -14.21
C GLY A 39 22.32 -11.81 -15.56
N PHE A 40 21.06 -12.19 -15.75
CA PHE A 40 20.61 -12.87 -16.99
C PHE A 40 19.50 -12.12 -17.75
N ALA A 41 18.99 -11.03 -17.18
CA ALA A 41 17.85 -10.30 -17.73
C ALA A 41 18.14 -9.72 -19.14
N ASP A 42 19.28 -9.05 -19.32
CA ASP A 42 19.55 -8.30 -20.56
C ASP A 42 19.85 -9.20 -21.77
N ARG A 43 20.47 -10.37 -21.55
CA ARG A 43 20.87 -11.29 -22.63
C ARG A 43 19.87 -12.41 -22.87
N TYR A 44 19.19 -12.87 -21.84
CA TYR A 44 18.38 -14.09 -21.89
C TYR A 44 16.93 -13.89 -21.42
N GLY A 45 16.55 -12.70 -20.96
CA GLY A 45 15.22 -12.45 -20.40
C GLY A 45 14.92 -13.28 -19.16
N SER A 46 15.97 -13.75 -18.45
CA SER A 46 15.86 -14.65 -17.30
C SER A 46 16.10 -13.91 -15.99
N ALA A 47 15.60 -14.48 -14.89
CA ALA A 47 15.81 -13.94 -13.57
C ALA A 47 17.31 -13.95 -13.20
N ASN A 48 17.74 -12.99 -12.38
CA ASN A 48 19.04 -13.05 -11.75
C ASN A 48 19.11 -14.31 -10.89
N CYS A 49 20.25 -14.99 -10.93
CA CYS A 49 20.52 -16.12 -10.06
C CYS A 49 21.72 -15.82 -9.17
N GLY A 50 21.90 -16.64 -8.15
CA GLY A 50 23.07 -16.57 -7.30
C GLY A 50 23.41 -17.91 -6.70
N TRP A 51 24.51 -17.91 -5.97
CA TRP A 51 24.96 -19.11 -5.27
C TRP A 51 25.78 -18.75 -4.05
N VAL A 52 25.71 -19.62 -3.04
CA VAL A 52 26.37 -19.43 -1.76
C VAL A 52 27.10 -20.68 -1.32
N THR A 53 28.34 -20.51 -0.89
CA THR A 53 29.17 -21.56 -0.31
C THR A 53 28.63 -21.94 1.08
N LEU A 54 28.27 -23.21 1.29
CA LEU A 54 27.73 -23.74 2.53
C LEU A 54 28.44 -25.04 2.92
N GLY A 55 29.24 -25.03 3.99
CA GLY A 55 30.00 -26.22 4.39
C GLY A 55 30.91 -26.69 3.25
N ASP A 56 30.74 -27.93 2.79
CA ASP A 56 31.50 -28.50 1.66
C ASP A 56 30.73 -28.51 0.33
N GLU A 57 29.61 -27.78 0.28
CA GLU A 57 28.76 -27.66 -0.90
C GLU A 57 28.51 -26.20 -1.30
N THR A 58 27.90 -26.05 -2.47
CA THR A 58 27.31 -24.79 -2.94
C THR A 58 25.79 -24.95 -3.04
N LEU A 59 25.06 -23.97 -2.50
CA LEU A 59 23.62 -23.81 -2.66
C LEU A 59 23.35 -22.83 -3.80
N LEU A 60 22.54 -23.24 -4.76
CA LEU A 60 22.05 -22.38 -5.85
C LEU A 60 20.78 -21.63 -5.41
N ILE A 61 20.64 -20.38 -5.84
CA ILE A 61 19.47 -19.52 -5.63
C ILE A 61 18.96 -19.09 -7.00
N ASP A 62 17.75 -19.55 -7.35
CA ASP A 62 17.19 -19.48 -8.70
C ASP A 62 18.05 -20.17 -9.78
N LEU A 63 17.48 -20.30 -10.98
CA LEU A 63 18.08 -21.04 -12.10
C LEU A 63 18.11 -20.16 -13.35
N PRO A 64 19.22 -20.17 -14.12
CA PRO A 64 19.33 -19.35 -15.32
C PRO A 64 18.61 -20.00 -16.51
N HIS A 65 17.86 -19.23 -17.28
CA HIS A 65 17.39 -19.65 -18.60
C HIS A 65 18.37 -19.25 -19.69
N GLY A 66 18.36 -20.01 -20.79
CA GLY A 66 19.20 -19.72 -21.97
C GLY A 66 20.64 -20.24 -21.88
N ILE A 67 21.02 -20.92 -20.79
CA ILE A 67 22.34 -21.54 -20.62
C ILE A 67 22.19 -23.02 -20.25
N PRO A 68 23.00 -23.93 -20.84
CA PRO A 68 23.01 -25.34 -20.44
C PRO A 68 23.43 -25.53 -18.98
N ILE A 69 22.70 -26.38 -18.24
CA ILE A 69 23.02 -26.72 -16.84
C ILE A 69 24.51 -27.06 -16.62
N PRO A 70 25.16 -27.92 -17.43
CA PRO A 70 26.56 -28.29 -17.18
C PRO A 70 27.52 -27.10 -17.21
N GLU A 71 27.28 -26.12 -18.10
CA GLU A 71 28.08 -24.91 -18.19
C GLU A 71 27.86 -24.01 -16.97
N PHE A 72 26.61 -23.88 -16.52
CA PHE A 72 26.28 -23.15 -15.30
C PHE A 72 26.93 -23.77 -14.06
N LEU A 73 26.80 -25.09 -13.88
CA LEU A 73 27.40 -25.78 -12.73
C LEU A 73 28.93 -25.70 -12.73
N ALA A 74 29.57 -25.76 -13.90
CA ALA A 74 31.02 -25.62 -14.02
C ALA A 74 31.49 -24.22 -13.58
N GLU A 75 30.77 -23.15 -13.94
CA GLU A 75 31.14 -21.79 -13.49
C GLU A 75 30.85 -21.60 -11.98
N VAL A 76 29.80 -22.20 -11.44
CA VAL A 76 29.52 -22.20 -10.00
C VAL A 76 30.66 -22.88 -9.24
N GLU A 77 31.11 -24.05 -9.68
CA GLU A 77 32.22 -24.77 -9.04
C GLU A 77 33.53 -23.99 -9.18
N LYS A 78 33.78 -23.36 -10.33
CA LYS A 78 34.95 -22.52 -10.55
C LYS A 78 34.99 -21.30 -9.62
N THR A 79 33.85 -20.68 -9.32
CA THR A 79 33.78 -19.48 -8.48
C THR A 79 33.81 -19.80 -6.98
N THR A 80 33.31 -20.97 -6.58
CA THR A 80 33.22 -21.37 -5.15
C THR A 80 34.30 -22.36 -4.71
N GLY A 81 34.90 -23.09 -5.65
CA GLY A 81 35.73 -24.25 -5.38
C GLY A 81 34.97 -25.44 -4.81
N LYS A 82 33.63 -25.44 -4.84
CA LYS A 82 32.78 -26.48 -4.26
C LYS A 82 31.64 -26.89 -5.20
N PRO A 83 31.25 -28.18 -5.21
CA PRO A 83 30.20 -28.66 -6.07
C PRO A 83 28.83 -28.15 -5.61
N ALA A 84 27.95 -27.83 -6.56
CA ALA A 84 26.55 -27.59 -6.26
C ALA A 84 25.87 -28.89 -5.81
N ARG A 85 25.18 -28.87 -4.66
CA ARG A 85 24.47 -30.03 -4.10
C ARG A 85 23.01 -29.75 -3.80
N SER A 86 22.64 -28.48 -3.66
CA SER A 86 21.29 -28.07 -3.32
C SER A 86 20.90 -26.80 -4.06
N PHE A 87 19.59 -26.59 -4.22
CA PHE A 87 19.05 -25.37 -4.82
C PHE A 87 17.74 -24.96 -4.17
N VAL A 88 17.52 -23.64 -4.12
CA VAL A 88 16.27 -23.01 -3.67
C VAL A 88 15.78 -22.08 -4.77
N LEU A 89 14.46 -22.02 -4.98
CA LEU A 89 13.85 -21.15 -5.97
C LEU A 89 13.05 -20.06 -5.25
N THR A 90 13.26 -18.80 -5.64
CA THR A 90 12.45 -17.67 -5.17
C THR A 90 11.04 -17.73 -5.75
N HIS A 91 10.88 -18.35 -6.92
CA HIS A 91 9.61 -18.63 -7.57
C HIS A 91 9.77 -19.79 -8.55
N THR A 92 8.66 -20.40 -8.98
CA THR A 92 8.69 -21.46 -9.99
C THR A 92 7.91 -21.03 -11.21
N GLU A 93 8.52 -21.12 -12.38
CA GLU A 93 7.88 -20.97 -13.67
C GLU A 93 7.68 -22.33 -14.35
N GLN A 94 6.72 -22.39 -15.28
CA GLN A 94 6.51 -23.60 -16.09
C GLN A 94 7.77 -24.00 -16.87
N ALA A 95 8.57 -23.01 -17.30
CA ALA A 95 9.85 -23.23 -17.98
C ALA A 95 10.89 -23.93 -17.10
N ASP A 96 10.78 -23.84 -15.77
CA ASP A 96 11.76 -24.43 -14.85
C ASP A 96 11.60 -25.95 -14.72
N ALA A 97 10.43 -26.51 -15.03
CA ALA A 97 10.12 -27.92 -14.75
C ALA A 97 11.15 -28.89 -15.36
N THR A 98 11.58 -28.63 -16.61
CA THR A 98 12.60 -29.42 -17.29
C THR A 98 13.96 -29.30 -16.60
N MET A 99 14.33 -28.09 -16.17
CA MET A 99 15.61 -27.79 -15.54
C MET A 99 15.70 -28.38 -14.13
N ILE A 100 14.64 -28.21 -13.33
CA ILE A 100 14.46 -28.83 -12.02
C ILE A 100 14.62 -30.36 -12.14
N GLY A 101 13.91 -30.97 -13.09
CA GLY A 101 13.99 -32.41 -13.33
C GLY A 101 15.39 -32.89 -13.70
N ALA A 102 16.14 -32.11 -14.48
CA ALA A 102 17.51 -32.42 -14.85
C ALA A 102 18.48 -32.31 -13.66
N LEU A 103 18.37 -31.27 -12.83
CA LEU A 103 19.20 -31.10 -11.62
C LEU A 103 18.96 -32.19 -10.59
N VAL A 104 17.69 -32.55 -10.36
CA VAL A 104 17.33 -33.64 -9.45
C VAL A 104 17.87 -34.98 -9.96
N LYS A 105 17.80 -35.24 -11.28
CA LYS A 105 18.42 -36.43 -11.89
C LYS A 105 19.95 -36.46 -11.73
N GLN A 106 20.60 -35.30 -11.67
CA GLN A 106 22.04 -35.18 -11.37
C GLN A 106 22.36 -35.25 -9.87
N GLY A 107 21.36 -35.44 -9.02
CA GLY A 107 21.53 -35.65 -7.57
C GLY A 107 21.50 -34.38 -6.73
N LEU A 108 21.11 -33.23 -7.29
CA LEU A 108 20.93 -32.01 -6.50
C LEU A 108 19.61 -32.05 -5.73
N ARG A 109 19.64 -31.65 -4.45
CA ARG A 109 18.48 -31.58 -3.58
C ARG A 109 17.78 -30.23 -3.71
N GLN A 110 16.53 -30.24 -4.14
CA GLN A 110 15.66 -29.08 -4.04
C GLN A 110 15.28 -28.82 -2.58
N LEU A 111 15.51 -27.61 -2.09
CA LEU A 111 15.10 -27.18 -0.75
C LEU A 111 13.62 -26.73 -0.73
N PRO A 112 12.97 -26.68 0.44
CA PRO A 112 11.53 -26.42 0.56
C PRO A 112 11.06 -25.13 -0.14
N SER A 113 9.83 -25.21 -0.63
CA SER A 113 9.13 -24.20 -1.44
C SER A 113 8.96 -22.85 -0.71
N PRO A 114 8.88 -21.72 -1.46
CA PRO A 114 8.75 -20.35 -0.96
C PRO A 114 7.60 -20.08 0.01
N ASN A 115 6.61 -20.97 0.17
CA ASN A 115 5.36 -20.68 0.86
C ASN A 115 5.43 -20.66 2.40
N THR A 116 6.52 -21.15 3.00
CA THR A 116 6.68 -21.17 4.46
C THR A 116 8.00 -20.52 4.85
N ARG A 117 7.95 -19.59 5.81
CA ARG A 117 9.18 -19.00 6.35
C ARG A 117 10.01 -20.11 6.97
N SER A 118 11.25 -20.23 6.53
CA SER A 118 12.14 -21.29 6.98
C SER A 118 13.58 -20.79 7.04
N SER A 119 14.38 -21.46 7.84
CA SER A 119 15.81 -21.19 7.96
C SER A 119 16.58 -22.42 7.50
N ILE A 120 17.59 -22.18 6.67
CA ILE A 120 18.53 -23.17 6.17
C ILE A 120 19.96 -22.68 6.44
N GLY A 121 20.94 -23.49 6.06
CA GLY A 121 22.34 -23.16 6.24
C GLY A 121 22.89 -23.60 7.60
N ASP A 122 24.03 -23.02 7.98
CA ASP A 122 24.73 -23.33 9.24
C ASP A 122 24.97 -22.07 10.08
N ALA A 123 25.59 -22.21 11.25
CA ALA A 123 25.90 -21.07 12.11
C ALA A 123 26.81 -20.03 11.44
N ARG A 124 27.58 -20.40 10.41
CA ARG A 124 28.48 -19.50 9.68
C ARG A 124 27.75 -18.76 8.55
N VAL A 125 26.82 -19.44 7.88
CA VAL A 125 26.02 -18.92 6.78
C VAL A 125 24.53 -19.19 7.04
N PRO A 126 23.91 -18.47 7.99
CA PRO A 126 22.48 -18.58 8.23
C PRO A 126 21.71 -17.96 7.06
N ILE A 127 20.72 -18.69 6.55
CA ILE A 127 19.91 -18.28 5.41
C ILE A 127 18.44 -18.36 5.79
N GLU A 128 17.68 -17.31 5.47
CA GLU A 128 16.24 -17.27 5.67
C GLU A 128 15.50 -17.24 4.33
N ILE A 129 14.46 -18.06 4.21
CA ILE A 129 13.49 -18.03 3.12
C ILE A 129 12.26 -17.29 3.63
N VAL A 130 11.90 -16.19 2.99
CA VAL A 130 10.84 -15.26 3.43
C VAL A 130 9.72 -15.21 2.39
N PRO A 131 8.60 -15.94 2.58
CA PRO A 131 7.43 -15.86 1.69
C PRO A 131 6.89 -14.44 1.56
N TYR A 132 6.37 -14.14 0.38
CA TYR A 132 5.52 -12.97 0.15
C TYR A 132 4.33 -13.31 -0.75
N GLY A 133 3.41 -12.36 -0.91
CA GLY A 133 2.19 -12.53 -1.70
C GLY A 133 2.45 -12.71 -3.20
N THR A 134 1.39 -12.99 -3.95
CA THR A 134 1.48 -13.21 -5.40
C THR A 134 1.90 -11.92 -6.12
N ILE A 135 3.02 -11.99 -6.86
CA ILE A 135 3.51 -10.91 -7.72
C ILE A 135 3.41 -11.36 -9.17
N SER A 136 2.64 -10.63 -9.97
CA SER A 136 2.41 -10.91 -11.40
C SER A 136 1.97 -12.35 -11.68
N GLY A 137 1.03 -12.85 -10.85
CA GLY A 137 0.49 -14.21 -10.93
C GLY A 137 1.37 -15.29 -10.29
N ARG A 138 2.47 -14.93 -9.61
CA ARG A 138 3.46 -15.87 -9.07
C ARG A 138 3.58 -15.74 -7.55
N ALA A 139 3.34 -16.82 -6.83
CA ALA A 139 3.79 -16.92 -5.44
C ALA A 139 5.33 -16.93 -5.41
N GLY A 140 5.92 -16.30 -4.40
CA GLY A 140 7.37 -16.26 -4.30
C GLY A 140 7.87 -16.01 -2.87
N ALA A 141 9.19 -16.08 -2.74
CA ALA A 141 9.90 -15.76 -1.52
C ALA A 141 11.20 -15.01 -1.83
N ALA A 142 11.72 -14.32 -0.82
CA ALA A 142 13.07 -13.83 -0.83
C ALA A 142 14.00 -14.80 -0.10
N VAL A 143 15.27 -14.83 -0.48
CA VAL A 143 16.33 -15.59 0.21
C VAL A 143 17.34 -14.60 0.79
N LEU A 144 17.39 -14.51 2.11
CA LEU A 144 18.31 -13.64 2.85
C LEU A 144 19.49 -14.45 3.37
N ILE A 145 20.71 -14.04 3.03
CA ILE A 145 21.94 -14.56 3.63
C ILE A 145 22.25 -13.65 4.81
N SER A 146 21.74 -13.98 6.01
CA SER A 146 21.53 -13.03 7.10
C SER A 146 22.81 -12.36 7.60
N ARG A 147 23.92 -13.10 7.73
CA ARG A 147 25.21 -12.53 8.15
C ARG A 147 25.85 -11.62 7.09
N ALA A 148 25.70 -12.00 5.82
CA ALA A 148 26.23 -11.22 4.69
C ALA A 148 25.34 -10.02 4.35
N ARG A 149 24.09 -10.01 4.84
CA ARG A 149 23.06 -9.01 4.52
C ARG A 149 22.84 -8.87 3.01
N VAL A 150 22.90 -9.99 2.30
CA VAL A 150 22.58 -10.10 0.86
C VAL A 150 21.20 -10.72 0.72
N LEU A 151 20.30 -10.04 0.00
CA LEU A 151 18.93 -10.48 -0.23
C LEU A 151 18.71 -10.77 -1.71
N PHE A 152 18.36 -12.00 -2.04
CA PHE A 152 17.78 -12.36 -3.34
C PHE A 152 16.28 -12.18 -3.24
N ALA A 153 15.76 -11.10 -3.82
CA ALA A 153 14.38 -10.67 -3.61
C ALA A 153 13.36 -11.40 -4.50
N GLY A 154 13.81 -12.16 -5.50
CA GLY A 154 12.94 -12.82 -6.47
C GLY A 154 12.03 -11.85 -7.22
N PRO A 155 10.85 -12.28 -7.71
CA PRO A 155 9.94 -11.42 -8.48
C PRO A 155 9.40 -10.21 -7.71
N CYS A 156 9.49 -10.19 -6.38
CA CYS A 156 9.04 -9.03 -5.59
C CYS A 156 9.84 -7.75 -5.89
N SER A 157 11.11 -7.86 -6.33
CA SER A 157 11.90 -6.68 -6.67
C SER A 157 12.45 -6.73 -8.08
N VAL A 158 12.40 -5.59 -8.77
CA VAL A 158 13.03 -5.35 -10.06
C VAL A 158 13.79 -4.03 -10.07
N ASN A 159 14.86 -3.94 -10.85
CA ASN A 159 15.65 -2.73 -11.01
C ASN A 159 16.16 -2.61 -12.47
N GLY A 160 15.20 -2.35 -13.36
CA GLY A 160 15.36 -2.42 -14.82
C GLY A 160 13.97 -2.40 -15.48
N PRO A 161 13.83 -2.81 -16.75
CA PRO A 161 12.54 -2.80 -17.44
C PRO A 161 11.47 -3.56 -16.64
N ARG A 162 10.31 -2.91 -16.48
CA ARG A 162 9.29 -3.29 -15.49
C ARG A 162 8.73 -4.70 -15.67
N VAL A 163 8.16 -5.23 -14.59
CA VAL A 163 7.26 -6.39 -14.61
C VAL A 163 5.82 -5.91 -14.80
N LYS A 164 5.01 -6.69 -15.54
CA LYS A 164 3.57 -6.44 -15.69
C LYS A 164 2.88 -6.47 -14.33
N LEU A 165 2.05 -5.48 -14.01
CA LEU A 165 1.29 -5.49 -12.76
C LEU A 165 0.15 -6.53 -12.78
N GLN A 166 -0.38 -6.85 -13.97
CA GLN A 166 -1.45 -7.84 -14.16
C GLN A 166 -1.20 -9.13 -13.37
N GLY A 167 -2.21 -9.56 -12.61
CA GLY A 167 -2.15 -10.76 -11.77
C GLY A 167 -1.45 -10.55 -10.41
N SER A 168 -1.04 -9.33 -10.08
CA SER A 168 -0.57 -8.98 -8.73
C SER A 168 -1.73 -8.53 -7.84
N ASP A 169 -1.50 -8.51 -6.53
CA ASP A 169 -2.20 -7.63 -5.60
C ASP A 169 -1.22 -6.50 -5.23
N THR A 170 -1.43 -5.29 -5.76
CA THR A 170 -0.44 -4.22 -5.60
C THR A 170 -0.37 -3.67 -4.17
N ALA A 171 -1.44 -3.82 -3.36
CA ALA A 171 -1.40 -3.48 -1.94
C ALA A 171 -0.59 -4.51 -1.13
N ALA A 172 -0.76 -5.80 -1.43
CA ALA A 172 0.05 -6.86 -0.86
C ALA A 172 1.52 -6.76 -1.29
N TRP A 173 1.78 -6.32 -2.52
CA TRP A 173 3.14 -6.09 -3.01
C TRP A 173 3.84 -4.97 -2.24
N ILE A 174 3.18 -3.83 -2.03
CA ILE A 174 3.70 -2.73 -1.19
C ILE A 174 4.05 -3.23 0.22
N SER A 175 3.17 -4.03 0.81
CA SER A 175 3.38 -4.63 2.14
C SER A 175 4.58 -5.57 2.13
N SER A 176 4.72 -6.40 1.10
CA SER A 176 5.83 -7.34 0.94
C SER A 176 7.17 -6.61 0.81
N LEU A 177 7.24 -5.54 0.01
CA LEU A 177 8.43 -4.70 -0.10
C LEU A 177 8.83 -4.06 1.23
N ALA A 178 7.84 -3.62 2.03
CA ALA A 178 8.08 -3.08 3.36
C ALA A 178 8.64 -4.14 4.33
N GLU A 179 8.10 -5.37 4.32
CA GLU A 179 8.63 -6.48 5.12
C GLU A 179 10.06 -6.86 4.71
N LEU A 180 10.36 -6.91 3.41
CA LEU A 180 11.71 -7.17 2.93
C LEU A 180 12.68 -6.04 3.32
N HIS A 181 12.22 -4.78 3.32
CA HIS A 181 13.05 -3.66 3.76
C HIS A 181 13.42 -3.76 5.25
N LYS A 182 12.54 -4.30 6.11
CA LYS A 182 12.82 -4.55 7.53
C LYS A 182 13.90 -5.60 7.78
N LEU A 183 14.24 -6.43 6.79
CA LEU A 183 15.37 -7.36 6.86
C LEU A 183 16.73 -6.64 6.81
N GLN A 184 16.73 -5.35 6.48
CA GLN A 184 17.90 -4.47 6.44
C GLN A 184 19.07 -5.00 5.59
N ALA A 185 18.79 -5.69 4.49
CA ALA A 185 19.84 -6.12 3.56
C ALA A 185 20.65 -4.93 3.05
N THR A 186 21.99 -5.05 2.98
CA THR A 186 22.87 -4.01 2.43
C THR A 186 23.09 -4.19 0.93
N ARG A 187 22.84 -5.41 0.42
CA ARG A 187 22.85 -5.74 -1.00
C ARG A 187 21.54 -6.45 -1.37
N VAL A 188 20.87 -5.99 -2.42
CA VAL A 188 19.62 -6.55 -2.93
C VAL A 188 19.83 -6.98 -4.36
N VAL A 189 19.68 -8.27 -4.61
CA VAL A 189 19.60 -8.88 -5.94
C VAL A 189 18.12 -8.98 -6.32
N PRO A 190 17.61 -8.11 -7.21
CA PRO A 190 16.24 -8.21 -7.68
C PRO A 190 16.08 -9.46 -8.54
N GLY A 191 14.84 -9.89 -8.75
CA GLY A 191 14.54 -10.94 -9.72
C GLY A 191 14.98 -10.55 -11.13
N PHE A 192 14.82 -9.28 -11.52
CA PHE A 192 15.23 -8.80 -12.84
C PHE A 192 15.91 -7.42 -12.75
N GLY A 193 16.97 -7.23 -13.54
CA GLY A 193 17.72 -5.97 -13.63
C GLY A 193 18.95 -5.91 -12.71
N SER A 194 19.51 -4.73 -12.51
CA SER A 194 20.78 -4.55 -11.78
C SER A 194 20.59 -4.69 -10.27
N TRP A 195 21.49 -5.37 -9.56
CA TRP A 195 21.49 -5.33 -8.09
C TRP A 195 22.05 -4.01 -7.53
N GLY A 196 21.78 -3.75 -6.26
CA GLY A 196 22.17 -2.51 -5.58
C GLY A 196 21.94 -2.59 -4.09
N ASP A 197 21.70 -1.45 -3.45
CA ASP A 197 21.40 -1.37 -2.02
C ASP A 197 19.89 -1.54 -1.71
N SER A 198 19.53 -1.42 -0.44
CA SER A 198 18.14 -1.49 0.03
C SER A 198 17.22 -0.43 -0.56
N ALA A 199 17.76 0.64 -1.17
CA ALA A 199 16.93 1.69 -1.74
C ALA A 199 16.18 1.20 -2.99
N ILE A 200 16.58 0.09 -3.62
CA ILE A 200 15.79 -0.55 -4.68
C ILE A 200 14.38 -0.92 -4.18
N LEU A 201 14.29 -1.56 -3.01
CA LEU A 201 13.01 -1.99 -2.43
C LEU A 201 12.11 -0.78 -2.13
N GLU A 202 12.69 0.24 -1.51
CA GLU A 202 11.93 1.43 -1.12
C GLU A 202 11.47 2.25 -2.32
N ARG A 203 12.34 2.46 -3.31
CA ARG A 203 11.95 3.20 -4.51
C ARG A 203 10.84 2.48 -5.29
N GLN A 204 10.90 1.15 -5.42
CA GLN A 204 9.82 0.38 -6.06
C GLN A 204 8.52 0.44 -5.24
N ARG A 205 8.62 0.42 -3.90
CA ARG A 205 7.46 0.59 -3.01
C ARG A 205 6.80 1.95 -3.21
N GLN A 206 7.61 3.01 -3.26
CA GLN A 206 7.13 4.38 -3.50
C GLN A 206 6.48 4.53 -4.87
N PHE A 207 7.02 3.89 -5.91
CA PHE A 207 6.40 3.86 -7.23
C PHE A 207 4.96 3.29 -7.18
N LEU A 208 4.78 2.12 -6.53
CA LEU A 208 3.46 1.50 -6.42
C LEU A 208 2.49 2.34 -5.58
N ILE A 209 2.98 2.96 -4.50
CA ILE A 209 2.19 3.88 -3.67
C ILE A 209 1.72 5.06 -4.49
N GLU A 210 2.63 5.71 -5.23
CA GLU A 210 2.32 6.88 -6.03
C GLU A 210 1.31 6.56 -7.14
N LEU A 211 1.50 5.43 -7.83
CA LEU A 211 0.55 4.96 -8.83
C LEU A 211 -0.85 4.73 -8.22
N ARG A 212 -0.93 4.01 -7.10
CA ARG A 212 -2.21 3.75 -6.41
C ARG A 212 -2.85 5.05 -5.92
N ARG A 213 -2.06 5.97 -5.38
CA ARG A 213 -2.54 7.27 -4.88
C ARG A 213 -3.19 8.09 -5.99
N GLN A 214 -2.50 8.27 -7.11
CA GLN A 214 -3.04 9.06 -8.21
C GLN A 214 -4.27 8.39 -8.83
N VAL A 215 -4.27 7.07 -9.02
CA VAL A 215 -5.44 6.35 -9.52
C VAL A 215 -6.61 6.47 -8.55
N ALA A 216 -6.37 6.29 -7.24
CA ALA A 216 -7.38 6.44 -6.19
C ALA A 216 -7.99 7.85 -6.21
N TYR A 217 -7.18 8.89 -6.29
CA TYR A 217 -7.67 10.28 -6.37
C TYR A 217 -8.56 10.50 -7.61
N LYS A 218 -8.20 9.94 -8.76
CA LYS A 218 -9.05 10.08 -9.96
C LYS A 218 -10.36 9.29 -9.84
N ILE A 219 -10.35 8.17 -9.13
CA ILE A 219 -11.57 7.40 -8.79
C ILE A 219 -12.48 8.21 -7.86
N THR A 220 -11.95 8.88 -6.83
CA THR A 220 -12.76 9.71 -5.91
C THR A 220 -13.41 10.89 -6.63
N MET A 221 -12.84 11.30 -7.77
CA MET A 221 -13.41 12.32 -8.67
C MET A 221 -14.46 11.78 -9.64
N GLY A 222 -14.67 10.46 -9.69
CA GLY A 222 -15.63 9.81 -10.59
C GLY A 222 -15.15 9.68 -12.03
N LEU A 223 -13.84 9.71 -12.29
CA LEU A 223 -13.29 9.59 -13.64
C LEU A 223 -13.26 8.13 -14.11
N PRO A 224 -13.64 7.85 -15.38
CA PRO A 224 -13.55 6.51 -15.95
C PRO A 224 -12.09 6.18 -16.34
N PRO A 225 -11.72 4.89 -16.43
CA PRO A 225 -10.32 4.47 -16.59
C PRO A 225 -9.66 5.05 -17.85
N GLU A 226 -10.40 5.21 -18.95
CA GLU A 226 -9.88 5.74 -20.22
C GLU A 226 -9.42 7.21 -20.13
N LYS A 227 -9.95 7.96 -19.15
CA LYS A 227 -9.51 9.32 -18.84
C LYS A 227 -8.30 9.29 -17.91
N ILE A 228 -8.35 8.44 -16.88
CA ILE A 228 -7.26 8.27 -15.90
C ILE A 228 -5.95 7.92 -16.61
N GLU A 229 -6.00 7.03 -17.61
CA GLU A 229 -4.86 6.61 -18.43
C GLU A 229 -4.04 7.77 -19.04
N LYS A 230 -4.65 8.96 -19.18
CA LYS A 230 -4.04 10.14 -19.80
C LYS A 230 -3.61 11.20 -18.78
N GLU A 231 -3.92 10.99 -17.51
CA GLU A 231 -3.75 11.99 -16.44
C GLU A 231 -2.80 11.53 -15.32
N ILE A 232 -2.28 10.30 -15.37
CA ILE A 232 -1.28 9.80 -14.42
C ILE A 232 0.11 10.25 -14.86
N PHE A 233 0.82 10.92 -13.96
CA PHE A 233 2.18 11.38 -14.18
C PHE A 233 3.08 10.95 -13.03
N ILE A 234 4.05 10.08 -13.29
CA ILE A 234 4.96 9.59 -12.25
C ILE A 234 6.28 10.36 -12.36
N ALA A 235 6.82 10.79 -11.21
CA ALA A 235 8.02 11.58 -11.18
C ALA A 235 9.22 10.88 -11.87
N PRO A 236 10.12 11.61 -12.55
CA PRO A 236 11.30 11.04 -13.20
C PRO A 236 12.26 10.28 -12.27
N ALA A 237 12.14 10.46 -10.95
CA ALA A 237 12.85 9.65 -9.96
C ALA A 237 12.57 8.14 -10.10
N PHE A 238 11.49 7.76 -10.79
CA PHE A 238 11.09 6.38 -11.04
C PHE A 238 11.37 5.91 -12.49
N SER A 239 12.08 6.70 -13.32
CA SER A 239 12.29 6.38 -14.74
C SER A 239 13.06 5.07 -14.99
N VAL A 240 13.76 4.52 -13.98
CA VAL A 240 14.35 3.17 -14.05
C VAL A 240 13.28 2.09 -14.33
N TRP A 241 12.07 2.27 -13.81
CA TRP A 241 10.92 1.38 -14.08
C TRP A 241 10.03 1.88 -15.22
N MET A 242 10.28 3.09 -15.71
CA MET A 242 9.42 3.81 -16.65
C MET A 242 10.24 4.61 -17.65
N PRO A 243 10.59 4.05 -18.81
CA PRO A 243 11.46 4.71 -19.77
C PRO A 243 10.87 6.00 -20.38
N TYR A 244 9.57 6.28 -20.19
CA TYR A 244 8.84 7.39 -20.80
C TYR A 244 7.90 8.14 -19.84
N ASP A 245 8.22 8.17 -18.54
CA ASP A 245 7.55 8.98 -17.49
C ASP A 245 6.04 8.72 -17.23
N ALA A 246 5.40 7.78 -17.93
CA ALA A 246 4.00 7.39 -17.71
C ALA A 246 3.81 5.86 -17.63
N PRO A 247 3.01 5.33 -16.67
CA PRO A 247 2.71 3.90 -16.59
C PRO A 247 1.92 3.46 -17.81
N THR A 248 1.93 2.18 -18.16
CA THR A 248 1.13 1.74 -19.32
C THR A 248 -0.37 1.80 -18.99
N PRO A 249 -1.26 1.97 -19.98
CA PRO A 249 -2.69 1.91 -19.76
C PRO A 249 -3.15 0.63 -19.04
N GLU A 250 -2.48 -0.49 -19.30
CA GLU A 250 -2.72 -1.76 -18.64
C GLU A 250 -2.43 -1.74 -17.13
N ASP A 251 -1.42 -1.00 -16.68
CA ASP A 251 -1.10 -0.85 -15.26
C ASP A 251 -2.14 -0.02 -14.54
N ILE A 252 -2.51 1.09 -15.17
CA ILE A 252 -3.52 2.01 -14.65
C ILE A 252 -4.86 1.28 -14.54
N ARG A 253 -5.25 0.51 -15.56
CA ARG A 253 -6.46 -0.34 -15.52
C ARG A 253 -6.38 -1.41 -14.45
N HIS A 254 -5.24 -2.06 -14.27
CA HIS A 254 -5.08 -3.08 -13.23
C HIS A 254 -5.32 -2.47 -11.83
N VAL A 255 -4.64 -1.38 -11.51
CA VAL A 255 -4.82 -0.66 -10.23
C VAL A 255 -6.23 -0.10 -10.09
N TYR A 256 -6.80 0.45 -11.17
CA TYR A 256 -8.19 0.93 -11.18
C TYR A 256 -9.17 -0.19 -10.81
N ASN A 257 -9.00 -1.38 -11.40
CA ASN A 257 -9.86 -2.53 -11.12
C ASN A 257 -9.70 -3.04 -9.68
N GLU A 258 -8.50 -3.00 -9.09
CA GLU A 258 -8.30 -3.33 -7.67
C GLU A 258 -9.01 -2.35 -6.74
N LEU A 259 -9.07 -1.07 -7.13
CA LEU A 259 -9.61 0.02 -6.32
C LEU A 259 -11.09 0.32 -6.57
N THR A 260 -11.74 -0.38 -7.49
CA THR A 260 -13.16 -0.20 -7.85
C THR A 260 -13.97 -1.49 -7.72
N VAL A 261 -15.29 -1.36 -7.71
CA VAL A 261 -16.18 -2.53 -7.70
C VAL A 261 -16.03 -3.33 -9.01
N PRO A 262 -16.07 -4.67 -8.98
CA PRO A 262 -16.46 -5.51 -7.83
C PRO A 262 -15.31 -5.93 -6.89
N ALA A 263 -14.05 -5.58 -7.16
CA ALA A 263 -12.94 -6.02 -6.31
C ALA A 263 -12.92 -5.27 -4.97
N ALA A 264 -13.03 -3.94 -5.01
CA ALA A 264 -13.06 -3.12 -3.81
C ALA A 264 -14.38 -3.31 -3.03
N PRO A 265 -14.34 -3.24 -1.68
CA PRO A 265 -13.20 -2.88 -0.83
C PRO A 265 -12.32 -4.07 -0.39
N PHE A 266 -12.73 -5.31 -0.64
CA PHE A 266 -12.15 -6.48 0.01
C PHE A 266 -11.22 -7.32 -0.87
N ASN A 267 -11.04 -6.92 -2.14
CA ASN A 267 -10.30 -7.67 -3.16
C ASN A 267 -10.69 -9.16 -3.21
N GLY A 268 -12.01 -9.43 -3.17
CA GLY A 268 -12.58 -10.79 -3.14
C GLY A 268 -12.43 -11.56 -1.82
N LYS A 269 -11.92 -10.94 -0.76
CA LYS A 269 -11.71 -11.55 0.57
C LYS A 269 -12.45 -10.76 1.67
N PRO A 270 -13.80 -10.79 1.69
CA PRO A 270 -14.56 -10.06 2.70
C PRO A 270 -14.21 -10.56 4.12
N PRO A 271 -14.09 -9.66 5.11
CA PRO A 271 -13.88 -10.05 6.50
C PRO A 271 -15.13 -10.70 7.08
N LEU A 272 -14.98 -11.41 8.19
CA LEU A 272 -16.11 -11.90 8.97
C LEU A 272 -16.39 -10.93 10.11
N ARG A 273 -17.67 -10.63 10.38
CA ARG A 273 -18.05 -9.84 11.57
C ARG A 273 -17.57 -10.46 12.89
N THR A 274 -17.30 -11.76 12.90
CA THR A 274 -16.82 -12.51 14.06
C THR A 274 -15.31 -12.49 14.21
N ASP A 275 -14.58 -11.86 13.29
CA ASP A 275 -13.12 -11.73 13.39
C ASP A 275 -12.72 -11.05 14.70
N ALA A 276 -11.63 -11.54 15.29
CA ALA A 276 -11.13 -11.08 16.60
C ALA A 276 -10.84 -9.58 16.59
N ARG A 277 -10.23 -9.10 15.49
CA ARG A 277 -10.01 -7.67 15.24
C ARG A 277 -11.20 -7.11 14.46
N PRO A 278 -11.87 -6.05 14.91
CA PRO A 278 -12.93 -5.39 14.15
C PRO A 278 -12.42 -4.86 12.82
N HIS A 279 -13.27 -4.92 11.80
CA HIS A 279 -13.01 -4.32 10.49
C HIS A 279 -13.80 -3.04 10.30
N ALA A 280 -13.21 -2.06 9.62
CA ALA A 280 -13.83 -0.81 9.25
C ALA A 280 -13.88 -0.63 7.73
N LEU A 281 -15.02 -0.19 7.19
CA LEU A 281 -15.11 0.33 5.83
C LEU A 281 -14.88 1.83 5.87
N VAL A 282 -13.88 2.33 5.15
CA VAL A 282 -13.35 3.69 5.28
C VAL A 282 -13.44 4.41 3.95
N LEU A 283 -14.53 5.13 3.73
CA LEU A 283 -14.80 5.85 2.49
C LEU A 283 -14.21 7.26 2.57
N ILE A 284 -13.17 7.51 1.76
CA ILE A 284 -12.39 8.75 1.83
C ILE A 284 -12.12 9.36 0.46
N GLY A 285 -11.85 10.65 0.48
CA GLY A 285 -11.34 11.41 -0.63
C GLY A 285 -12.44 12.07 -1.48
N ASP A 286 -12.11 13.27 -1.92
CA ASP A 286 -12.93 14.14 -2.77
C ASP A 286 -12.01 15.10 -3.54
N ARG A 287 -12.56 16.18 -4.10
CA ARG A 287 -11.80 17.16 -4.91
C ARG A 287 -10.77 17.97 -4.11
N VAL A 288 -11.00 18.14 -2.82
CA VAL A 288 -10.18 18.99 -1.94
C VAL A 288 -9.20 18.11 -1.16
N HIS A 289 -9.66 16.95 -0.73
CA HIS A 289 -8.90 16.04 0.12
C HIS A 289 -8.53 14.79 -0.69
N GLU A 290 -7.31 14.77 -1.25
CA GLU A 290 -6.83 13.56 -1.91
C GLU A 290 -6.63 12.40 -0.90
N PRO A 291 -6.77 11.13 -1.30
CA PRO A 291 -6.66 10.00 -0.37
C PRO A 291 -5.41 9.98 0.51
N GLU A 292 -4.22 10.29 -0.03
CA GLU A 292 -2.97 10.28 0.76
C GLU A 292 -2.92 11.37 1.83
N HIS A 293 -3.70 12.45 1.68
CA HIS A 293 -3.84 13.48 2.70
C HIS A 293 -4.53 12.93 3.97
N ILE A 294 -5.43 11.95 3.80
CA ILE A 294 -6.30 11.41 4.85
C ILE A 294 -5.76 10.08 5.41
N GLU A 295 -5.42 9.15 4.51
CA GLU A 295 -5.17 7.74 4.82
C GLU A 295 -4.09 7.53 5.91
N PRO A 296 -2.90 8.18 5.86
CA PRO A 296 -1.86 7.98 6.87
C PRO A 296 -2.29 8.36 8.29
N ALA A 297 -3.09 9.41 8.45
CA ALA A 297 -3.57 9.85 9.75
C ALA A 297 -4.63 8.89 10.31
N LEU A 298 -5.51 8.36 9.45
CA LEU A 298 -6.50 7.36 9.87
C LEU A 298 -5.86 6.00 10.18
N ARG A 299 -4.82 5.58 9.42
CA ARG A 299 -4.08 4.35 9.72
C ARG A 299 -3.51 4.35 11.14
N GLN A 300 -2.93 5.47 11.59
CA GLN A 300 -2.46 5.63 12.97
C GLN A 300 -3.58 5.43 14.00
N VAL A 301 -4.76 6.00 13.76
CA VAL A 301 -5.95 5.82 14.61
C VAL A 301 -6.35 4.34 14.69
N PHE A 302 -6.46 3.66 13.54
CA PHE A 302 -6.88 2.28 13.48
C PHE A 302 -5.87 1.31 14.09
N ASP A 303 -4.58 1.54 13.87
CA ASP A 303 -3.50 0.77 14.51
C ASP A 303 -3.57 0.92 16.04
N ALA A 304 -3.76 2.14 16.53
CA ALA A 304 -3.90 2.41 17.97
C ALA A 304 -5.21 1.87 18.58
N ALA A 305 -6.26 1.71 17.77
CA ALA A 305 -7.56 1.14 18.17
C ALA A 305 -7.64 -0.38 17.93
N ASP A 306 -6.60 -1.00 17.37
CA ASP A 306 -6.60 -2.40 16.94
C ASP A 306 -7.82 -2.74 16.05
N VAL A 307 -7.97 -1.98 14.97
CA VAL A 307 -9.02 -2.13 13.95
C VAL A 307 -8.36 -2.29 12.58
N ILE A 308 -8.93 -3.13 11.71
CA ILE A 308 -8.42 -3.34 10.34
C ILE A 308 -9.21 -2.44 9.38
N PRO A 309 -8.59 -1.40 8.78
CA PRO A 309 -9.28 -0.53 7.84
C PRO A 309 -9.27 -1.08 6.41
N HIS A 310 -10.42 -0.98 5.75
CA HIS A 310 -10.60 -1.22 4.32
C HIS A 310 -10.94 0.10 3.65
N PHE A 311 -9.94 0.75 3.05
CA PHE A 311 -10.12 2.03 2.39
C PHE A 311 -10.88 1.86 1.07
N LEU A 312 -11.92 2.66 0.89
CA LEU A 312 -12.80 2.68 -0.27
C LEU A 312 -12.73 4.04 -0.94
N PHE A 313 -12.42 4.04 -2.23
CA PHE A 313 -12.37 5.25 -3.08
C PHE A 313 -13.55 5.30 -4.05
N ASP A 314 -13.97 4.12 -4.52
CA ASP A 314 -15.14 3.96 -5.37
C ASP A 314 -16.42 3.99 -4.55
N VAL A 315 -17.16 5.08 -4.70
CA VAL A 315 -18.42 5.34 -4.02
C VAL A 315 -19.45 4.23 -4.20
N ARG A 316 -19.38 3.48 -5.32
CA ARG A 316 -20.29 2.37 -5.65
C ARG A 316 -20.13 1.19 -4.68
N GLY A 317 -18.98 1.08 -4.02
CA GLY A 317 -18.72 0.06 -3.01
C GLY A 317 -19.43 0.30 -1.68
N LEU A 318 -20.04 1.48 -1.46
CA LEU A 318 -20.86 1.74 -0.28
C LEU A 318 -22.24 1.10 -0.47
N THR A 319 -22.32 -0.20 -0.21
CA THR A 319 -23.54 -1.01 -0.30
C THR A 319 -23.86 -1.62 1.06
N LEU A 320 -25.13 -2.00 1.28
CA LEU A 320 -25.51 -2.72 2.49
C LEU A 320 -24.78 -4.07 2.60
N GLU A 321 -24.50 -4.74 1.49
CA GLU A 321 -23.73 -5.98 1.44
C GLU A 321 -22.32 -5.78 2.02
N ASN A 322 -21.57 -4.79 1.54
CA ASN A 322 -20.23 -4.51 2.04
C ASN A 322 -20.25 -4.01 3.49
N LEU A 323 -21.21 -3.15 3.86
CA LEU A 323 -21.41 -2.69 5.23
C LEU A 323 -21.73 -3.86 6.18
N SER A 324 -22.44 -4.89 5.72
CA SER A 324 -22.77 -6.05 6.54
C SER A 324 -21.53 -6.86 6.95
N GLN A 325 -20.42 -6.78 6.21
CA GLN A 325 -19.17 -7.50 6.51
C GLN A 325 -18.34 -6.83 7.61
N VAL A 326 -18.54 -5.52 7.87
CA VAL A 326 -17.73 -4.73 8.80
C VAL A 326 -18.50 -4.33 10.06
N LYS A 327 -17.79 -3.87 11.09
CA LYS A 327 -18.41 -3.32 12.32
C LYS A 327 -18.49 -1.81 12.31
N LEU A 328 -17.57 -1.13 11.62
CA LEU A 328 -17.44 0.32 11.61
C LEU A 328 -17.49 0.87 10.18
N LEU A 329 -18.27 1.92 9.97
CA LEU A 329 -18.19 2.81 8.82
C LEU A 329 -17.44 4.08 9.23
N VAL A 330 -16.51 4.53 8.40
CA VAL A 330 -15.90 5.84 8.50
C VAL A 330 -16.09 6.57 7.18
N ILE A 331 -16.55 7.82 7.21
CA ILE A 331 -16.63 8.67 6.02
C ILE A 331 -15.84 9.95 6.32
N LEU A 332 -14.92 10.30 5.42
CA LEU A 332 -14.26 11.61 5.32
C LEU A 332 -14.23 12.02 3.85
N ARG A 333 -15.35 12.54 3.38
CA ARG A 333 -15.52 13.14 2.04
C ARG A 333 -16.88 13.82 1.92
N ASP A 334 -17.00 14.76 0.99
CA ASP A 334 -18.29 15.39 0.69
C ASP A 334 -19.24 14.51 -0.18
N GLY A 335 -20.46 15.01 -0.38
CA GLY A 335 -21.53 14.34 -1.12
C GLY A 335 -21.39 14.34 -2.63
N PHE A 336 -20.35 14.97 -3.21
CA PHE A 336 -20.16 15.10 -4.65
C PHE A 336 -18.98 14.28 -5.18
N ILE A 337 -19.12 13.86 -6.43
CA ILE A 337 -18.00 13.52 -7.32
C ILE A 337 -17.97 14.56 -8.45
N TRP A 338 -16.87 14.65 -9.17
CA TRP A 338 -16.62 15.73 -10.11
C TRP A 338 -16.18 15.22 -11.49
N PRO A 339 -16.92 14.29 -12.12
CA PRO A 339 -16.58 13.81 -13.45
C PRO A 339 -16.61 14.99 -14.43
N GLU A 340 -15.51 15.17 -15.17
CA GLU A 340 -15.36 16.26 -16.14
C GLU A 340 -15.64 17.65 -15.53
N GLY A 341 -15.33 17.83 -14.23
CA GLY A 341 -15.50 19.09 -13.51
C GLY A 341 -16.95 19.41 -13.09
N LYS A 342 -17.92 18.54 -13.39
CA LYS A 342 -19.31 18.72 -13.01
C LYS A 342 -19.59 18.04 -11.68
N GLY A 343 -20.03 18.80 -10.69
CA GLY A 343 -20.47 18.26 -9.39
C GLY A 343 -21.72 17.38 -9.56
N ILE A 344 -21.61 16.11 -9.19
CA ILE A 344 -22.71 15.14 -9.20
C ILE A 344 -22.81 14.53 -7.82
N MET A 345 -24.00 14.55 -7.24
CA MET A 345 -24.26 13.85 -5.98
C MET A 345 -24.11 12.34 -6.18
N TRP A 346 -23.19 11.74 -5.45
CA TRP A 346 -22.87 10.32 -5.63
C TRP A 346 -23.79 9.40 -4.82
N MET A 347 -24.22 9.86 -3.63
CA MET A 347 -24.95 9.01 -2.70
C MET A 347 -26.41 8.85 -3.12
N THR A 348 -26.73 7.68 -3.67
CA THR A 348 -28.08 7.35 -4.12
C THR A 348 -29.03 7.13 -2.93
N PRO A 349 -30.37 7.13 -3.13
CA PRO A 349 -31.32 6.77 -2.07
C PRO A 349 -31.02 5.42 -1.42
N ASP A 350 -30.65 4.40 -2.21
CA ASP A 350 -30.30 3.07 -1.71
C ASP A 350 -29.04 3.08 -0.85
N GLN A 351 -28.06 3.94 -1.18
CA GLN A 351 -26.85 4.08 -0.36
C GLN A 351 -27.13 4.83 0.94
N GLN A 352 -28.02 5.83 0.92
CA GLN A 352 -28.48 6.48 2.15
C GLN A 352 -29.22 5.49 3.05
N ASP A 353 -30.13 4.68 2.49
CA ASP A 353 -30.85 3.62 3.21
C ASP A 353 -29.87 2.57 3.77
N ALA A 354 -28.88 2.15 2.98
CA ALA A 354 -27.85 1.20 3.41
C ALA A 354 -27.09 1.71 4.64
N VAL A 355 -26.69 2.98 4.65
CA VAL A 355 -26.01 3.60 5.81
C VAL A 355 -26.95 3.65 7.02
N VAL A 356 -28.19 4.13 6.85
CA VAL A 356 -29.17 4.20 7.95
C VAL A 356 -29.42 2.82 8.55
N ARG A 357 -29.73 1.83 7.73
CA ARG A 357 -30.01 0.45 8.19
C ARG A 357 -28.80 -0.20 8.83
N PHE A 358 -27.60 0.02 8.28
CA PHE A 358 -26.37 -0.47 8.89
C PHE A 358 -26.21 0.08 10.32
N VAL A 359 -26.34 1.40 10.49
CA VAL A 359 -26.15 2.04 11.79
C VAL A 359 -27.28 1.66 12.74
N GLU A 360 -28.54 1.88 12.38
CA GLU A 360 -29.70 1.54 13.24
C GLU A 360 -29.75 0.05 13.60
N GLY A 361 -29.23 -0.82 12.73
CA GLY A 361 -29.08 -2.26 12.94
C GLY A 361 -27.98 -2.67 13.93
N GLY A 362 -27.15 -1.72 14.41
CA GLY A 362 -26.05 -1.97 15.35
C GLY A 362 -24.64 -1.70 14.81
N GLY A 363 -24.53 -1.16 13.60
CA GLY A 363 -23.26 -0.70 13.04
C GLY A 363 -22.72 0.55 13.75
N ALA A 364 -21.40 0.65 13.82
CA ALA A 364 -20.70 1.83 14.31
C ALA A 364 -20.46 2.82 13.16
N PHE A 365 -20.62 4.12 13.39
CA PHE A 365 -20.34 5.17 12.40
C PHE A 365 -19.50 6.30 12.99
N LEU A 366 -18.34 6.55 12.37
CA LEU A 366 -17.54 7.74 12.60
C LEU A 366 -17.64 8.65 11.36
N ASN A 367 -18.33 9.78 11.51
CA ASN A 367 -18.53 10.77 10.46
C ASN A 367 -17.53 11.92 10.67
N LEU A 368 -16.70 12.20 9.67
CA LEU A 368 -15.59 13.14 9.82
C LEU A 368 -15.73 14.35 8.89
N HIS A 369 -15.37 15.51 9.44
CA HIS A 369 -15.12 16.75 8.74
C HIS A 369 -16.24 17.19 7.77
N ASN A 370 -16.03 17.05 6.45
CA ASN A 370 -16.95 17.48 5.40
C ASN A 370 -17.98 16.43 5.00
N SER A 371 -18.11 15.34 5.76
CA SER A 371 -19.05 14.24 5.51
C SER A 371 -20.53 14.56 5.74
N MET A 372 -20.86 15.84 5.92
CA MET A 372 -22.21 16.40 5.92
C MET A 372 -22.43 17.41 4.77
N GLY A 373 -21.40 17.66 3.96
CA GLY A 373 -21.40 18.63 2.86
C GLY A 373 -22.07 18.09 1.60
N LEU A 374 -22.84 18.95 0.93
CA LEU A 374 -23.37 18.69 -0.41
C LEU A 374 -24.35 17.48 -0.50
N TYR A 375 -25.14 17.27 0.55
CA TYR A 375 -26.25 16.30 0.60
C TYR A 375 -27.60 17.03 0.68
N PRO A 376 -28.73 16.37 0.34
CA PRO A 376 -30.05 16.97 0.49
C PRO A 376 -30.35 17.22 1.98
N ASP A 377 -30.70 18.46 2.34
CA ASP A 377 -30.95 18.88 3.73
C ASP A 377 -31.92 17.94 4.49
N ASN A 378 -32.94 17.42 3.81
CA ASN A 378 -33.98 16.55 4.40
C ASN A 378 -33.76 15.05 4.13
N GLY A 379 -32.59 14.69 3.59
CA GLY A 379 -32.24 13.33 3.23
C GLY A 379 -32.03 12.42 4.47
N PRO A 380 -32.31 11.11 4.36
CA PRO A 380 -32.11 10.16 5.45
C PRO A 380 -30.70 10.17 6.04
N TYR A 381 -29.67 10.39 5.22
CA TYR A 381 -28.28 10.43 5.69
C TYR A 381 -27.99 11.60 6.65
N LEU A 382 -28.39 12.84 6.33
CA LEU A 382 -28.18 13.99 7.22
C LEU A 382 -29.08 13.90 8.47
N LYS A 383 -30.30 13.37 8.33
CA LYS A 383 -31.16 13.06 9.49
C LYS A 383 -30.50 12.06 10.45
N LEU A 384 -29.79 11.07 9.94
CA LEU A 384 -29.00 10.14 10.75
C LEU A 384 -27.80 10.84 11.39
N ILE A 385 -27.11 11.74 10.71
CA ILE A 385 -25.97 12.44 11.35
C ILE A 385 -26.45 13.46 12.40
N ALA A 386 -27.72 13.90 12.30
CA ALA A 386 -28.34 14.90 13.16
C ALA A 386 -27.63 16.26 13.09
N GLY A 387 -27.09 16.57 11.92
CA GLY A 387 -26.42 17.82 11.59
C GLY A 387 -26.26 17.98 10.09
N ARG A 388 -25.96 19.20 9.65
CA ARG A 388 -25.70 19.51 8.24
C ARG A 388 -24.60 20.54 8.08
N TYR A 389 -23.98 20.54 6.92
CA TYR A 389 -23.00 21.55 6.55
C TYR A 389 -23.70 22.80 6.00
N ILE A 390 -23.29 23.98 6.47
CA ILE A 390 -23.81 25.28 5.99
C ILE A 390 -22.72 26.22 5.46
N GLY A 391 -21.48 25.74 5.39
CA GLY A 391 -20.30 26.56 5.08
C GLY A 391 -19.19 26.42 6.11
N HIS A 392 -18.06 27.05 5.80
CA HIS A 392 -16.89 27.20 6.66
C HIS A 392 -16.35 28.62 6.56
N GLY A 393 -15.60 29.05 7.59
CA GLY A 393 -14.75 30.24 7.53
C GLY A 393 -13.50 30.03 6.66
N PRO A 394 -12.59 31.01 6.55
CA PRO A 394 -11.28 30.78 5.94
C PRO A 394 -10.50 29.70 6.70
N LEU A 395 -9.42 29.19 6.10
CA LEU A 395 -8.43 28.41 6.83
C LEU A 395 -7.79 29.30 7.89
N GLU A 396 -8.04 29.01 9.16
CA GLU A 396 -7.59 29.83 10.27
C GLU A 396 -7.30 29.01 11.52
N ARG A 397 -6.60 29.63 12.47
CA ARG A 397 -6.41 29.04 13.80
C ARG A 397 -7.66 29.28 14.65
N PHE A 398 -8.15 28.22 15.27
CA PHE A 398 -9.22 28.28 16.25
C PHE A 398 -8.95 27.33 17.42
N ARG A 399 -9.67 27.54 18.52
CA ARG A 399 -9.63 26.67 19.70
C ARG A 399 -10.74 25.63 19.62
N THR A 400 -10.39 24.35 19.74
CA THR A 400 -11.34 23.27 20.01
C THR A 400 -11.47 23.10 21.52
N GLU A 401 -12.67 23.32 22.03
CA GLU A 401 -13.05 23.26 23.45
C GLU A 401 -13.79 21.95 23.76
N VAL A 402 -13.39 21.28 24.83
CA VAL A 402 -14.08 20.07 25.32
C VAL A 402 -15.27 20.48 26.19
N VAL A 403 -16.49 20.21 25.70
CA VAL A 403 -17.74 20.57 26.39
C VAL A 403 -18.09 19.58 27.50
N ASP A 404 -17.89 18.29 27.27
CA ASP A 404 -18.09 17.25 28.29
C ASP A 404 -16.85 16.38 28.39
N ALA A 405 -16.00 16.65 29.37
CA ALA A 405 -14.77 15.90 29.64
C ALA A 405 -15.02 14.50 30.26
N ARG A 406 -16.27 14.18 30.64
CA ARG A 406 -16.61 12.88 31.26
C ARG A 406 -16.99 11.82 30.24
N HIS A 407 -17.32 12.22 29.02
CA HIS A 407 -17.69 11.28 27.97
C HIS A 407 -16.50 10.39 27.58
N PRO A 408 -16.67 9.08 27.31
CA PRO A 408 -15.55 8.21 26.95
C PRO A 408 -14.74 8.69 25.74
N ILE A 409 -15.41 9.35 24.78
CA ILE A 409 -14.76 9.92 23.58
C ILE A 409 -13.75 11.02 23.93
N THR A 410 -14.04 11.86 24.92
CA THR A 410 -13.20 13.01 25.31
C THR A 410 -12.19 12.66 26.41
N ARG A 411 -12.12 11.40 26.83
CA ARG A 411 -11.20 10.96 27.89
C ARG A 411 -9.74 11.20 27.50
N GLY A 412 -9.04 11.98 28.35
CA GLY A 412 -7.64 12.36 28.12
C GLY A 412 -7.45 13.40 27.02
N VAL A 413 -8.53 13.95 26.47
CA VAL A 413 -8.52 15.06 25.51
C VAL A 413 -8.72 16.36 26.30
N THR A 414 -7.78 17.30 26.17
CA THR A 414 -7.93 18.66 26.66
C THR A 414 -8.24 19.60 25.50
N ASP A 415 -8.62 20.84 25.81
CA ASP A 415 -8.68 21.89 24.80
C ASP A 415 -7.37 21.99 24.01
N PHE A 416 -7.48 22.30 22.73
CA PHE A 416 -6.33 22.47 21.85
C PHE A 416 -6.60 23.51 20.77
N PHE A 417 -5.53 23.99 20.15
CA PHE A 417 -5.62 24.86 18.98
C PHE A 417 -5.28 24.05 17.73
N THR A 418 -5.98 24.33 16.63
CA THR A 418 -5.68 23.77 15.32
C THR A 418 -5.82 24.86 14.25
N ALA A 419 -5.09 24.72 13.15
CA ALA A 419 -5.27 25.53 11.94
C ALA A 419 -6.04 24.67 10.92
N ASP A 420 -7.30 25.03 10.67
CA ASP A 420 -8.23 24.20 9.92
C ASP A 420 -9.39 25.03 9.33
N GLU A 421 -10.29 24.39 8.59
CA GLU A 421 -11.57 25.01 8.19
C GLU A 421 -12.59 24.87 9.33
N GLN A 422 -12.90 25.98 10.02
CA GLN A 422 -13.90 25.95 11.08
C GLN A 422 -15.30 25.77 10.49
N HIS A 423 -15.83 24.55 10.56
CA HIS A 423 -17.23 24.26 10.27
C HIS A 423 -18.14 24.81 11.37
N THR A 424 -19.29 25.36 10.98
CA THR A 424 -20.33 25.83 11.91
C THR A 424 -21.66 25.10 11.72
N PRO A 425 -21.69 23.77 11.86
CA PRO A 425 -22.87 22.98 11.52
C PRO A 425 -24.02 23.25 12.50
N PRO A 426 -25.25 23.54 12.02
CA PRO A 426 -26.44 23.33 12.83
C PRO A 426 -26.61 21.83 13.10
N TYR A 427 -27.12 21.52 14.29
CA TYR A 427 -27.30 20.16 14.78
C TYR A 427 -28.58 20.04 15.62
N GLU A 428 -29.08 18.82 15.78
CA GLU A 428 -30.30 18.55 16.56
C GLU A 428 -29.99 18.43 18.06
N THR A 429 -30.10 19.53 18.80
CA THR A 429 -29.77 19.63 20.24
C THR A 429 -30.53 18.66 21.13
N ASN A 430 -31.75 18.27 20.75
CA ASN A 430 -32.59 17.34 21.53
C ASN A 430 -32.28 15.86 21.24
N LYS A 431 -31.37 15.59 20.29
CA LYS A 431 -31.06 14.23 19.82
C LYS A 431 -29.65 13.80 20.16
N VAL A 432 -28.69 14.72 20.13
CA VAL A 432 -27.27 14.40 20.27
C VAL A 432 -26.66 14.88 21.57
N HIS A 433 -25.62 14.20 22.02
CA HIS A 433 -24.78 14.63 23.13
C HIS A 433 -23.58 15.43 22.60
N LEU A 434 -23.53 16.73 22.92
CA LEU A 434 -22.46 17.61 22.46
C LEU A 434 -21.14 17.34 23.19
N LEU A 435 -20.06 17.15 22.44
CA LEU A 435 -18.74 16.82 22.98
C LEU A 435 -17.77 17.99 22.84
N LEU A 436 -17.82 18.70 21.72
CA LEU A 436 -16.83 19.71 21.36
C LEU A 436 -17.48 20.97 20.79
N ARG A 437 -16.81 22.10 20.99
CA ARG A 437 -17.07 23.35 20.28
C ARG A 437 -15.79 23.91 19.69
N ASN A 438 -15.87 24.46 18.48
CA ASN A 438 -14.78 25.27 17.94
C ASN A 438 -15.09 26.74 18.19
N ARG A 439 -14.09 27.49 18.64
CA ARG A 439 -14.16 28.93 18.90
C ARG A 439 -13.05 29.65 18.13
N SER A 440 -13.43 30.62 17.30
CA SER A 440 -12.48 31.48 16.59
C SER A 440 -11.58 32.23 17.57
N ASP A 441 -10.35 32.57 17.18
CA ASP A 441 -9.40 33.28 18.06
C ASP A 441 -9.95 34.66 18.51
N ASP A 442 -10.77 35.32 17.69
CA ASP A 442 -11.45 36.58 18.05
C ASP A 442 -12.70 36.39 18.94
N GLY A 443 -13.04 35.13 19.24
CA GLY A 443 -14.15 34.72 20.10
C GLY A 443 -15.55 34.93 19.51
N LYS A 444 -15.67 35.46 18.29
CA LYS A 444 -16.97 35.83 17.69
C LYS A 444 -17.75 34.64 17.15
N VAL A 445 -17.07 33.58 16.71
CA VAL A 445 -17.69 32.39 16.15
C VAL A 445 -17.46 31.22 17.10
N ALA A 446 -18.53 30.69 17.68
CA ALA A 446 -18.51 29.48 18.48
C ALA A 446 -19.59 28.51 17.97
N ALA A 447 -19.18 27.31 17.55
CA ALA A 447 -20.10 26.33 16.95
C ALA A 447 -19.79 24.91 17.44
N ALA A 448 -20.78 24.02 17.33
CA ALA A 448 -20.58 22.60 17.60
C ALA A 448 -19.53 22.02 16.65
N ALA A 449 -18.61 21.24 17.21
CA ALA A 449 -17.50 20.63 16.47
C ALA A 449 -17.41 19.11 16.66
N GLY A 450 -18.24 18.55 17.54
CA GLY A 450 -18.37 17.12 17.66
C GLY A 450 -19.47 16.71 18.62
N TRP A 451 -20.15 15.63 18.29
CA TRP A 451 -21.26 15.08 19.06
C TRP A 451 -21.35 13.57 18.86
N ALA A 452 -22.04 12.91 19.78
CA ALA A 452 -22.31 11.48 19.67
C ALA A 452 -23.72 11.14 20.15
N TYR A 453 -24.29 10.05 19.63
CA TYR A 453 -25.53 9.47 20.12
C TYR A 453 -25.72 8.01 19.61
N GLU A 454 -26.75 7.32 20.10
CA GLU A 454 -27.06 5.93 19.75
C GLU A 454 -28.33 5.82 18.86
N PRO A 455 -28.22 5.99 17.53
CA PRO A 455 -29.34 5.73 16.61
C PRO A 455 -29.68 4.23 16.55
N GLY A 456 -30.92 3.88 16.89
CA GLY A 456 -31.37 2.48 16.93
C GLY A 456 -30.52 1.66 17.90
N ARG A 457 -29.80 0.66 17.38
CA ARG A 457 -28.85 -0.17 18.14
C ARG A 457 -27.39 0.24 17.94
N GLY A 458 -27.13 1.16 17.01
CA GLY A 458 -25.80 1.60 16.62
C GLY A 458 -25.24 2.71 17.49
N ARG A 459 -24.06 3.18 17.10
CA ARG A 459 -23.38 4.32 17.71
C ARG A 459 -22.81 5.21 16.64
N LEU A 460 -23.08 6.51 16.74
CA LEU A 460 -22.63 7.52 15.80
C LEU A 460 -21.83 8.59 16.55
N CYS A 461 -20.66 8.91 16.03
CA CYS A 461 -19.87 10.07 16.43
C CYS A 461 -19.59 10.93 15.19
N HIS A 462 -19.86 12.24 15.29
CA HIS A 462 -19.41 13.22 14.31
C HIS A 462 -18.30 14.07 14.90
N LEU A 463 -17.24 14.31 14.13
CA LEU A 463 -16.14 15.22 14.47
C LEU A 463 -15.86 16.15 13.27
N ALA A 464 -15.90 17.46 13.47
CA ALA A 464 -15.90 18.45 12.40
C ALA A 464 -14.49 18.86 11.92
N ASN A 465 -13.46 18.64 12.72
CA ASN A 465 -12.07 18.96 12.35
C ASN A 465 -11.54 17.90 11.37
N GLY A 466 -10.57 18.28 10.54
CA GLY A 466 -9.85 17.37 9.65
C GLY A 466 -9.75 17.81 8.19
N HIS A 467 -9.85 19.12 7.88
CA HIS A 467 -9.56 19.62 6.54
C HIS A 467 -8.06 19.53 6.25
N THR A 468 -7.21 19.96 7.19
CA THR A 468 -5.75 19.92 7.03
C THR A 468 -5.12 18.63 7.57
N ARG A 469 -3.97 18.26 7.01
CA ARG A 469 -3.16 17.15 7.49
C ARG A 469 -2.66 17.40 8.92
N ASP A 470 -2.35 18.65 9.25
CA ASP A 470 -1.91 19.04 10.60
C ASP A 470 -3.04 18.86 11.62
N SER A 471 -4.28 19.24 11.27
CA SER A 471 -5.46 18.99 12.10
C SER A 471 -5.71 17.49 12.29
N LEU A 472 -5.64 16.70 11.20
CA LEU A 472 -5.77 15.24 11.25
C LEU A 472 -4.69 14.57 12.12
N ASN A 473 -3.45 15.07 12.10
CA ASN A 473 -2.33 14.52 12.88
C ASN A 473 -2.17 15.18 14.26
N HIS A 474 -3.03 16.14 14.61
CA HIS A 474 -2.95 16.80 15.91
C HIS A 474 -3.10 15.76 17.04
N PRO A 475 -2.19 15.70 18.04
CA PRO A 475 -2.19 14.63 19.05
C PRO A 475 -3.53 14.47 19.79
N MET A 476 -4.18 15.59 20.14
CA MET A 476 -5.50 15.54 20.78
C MET A 476 -6.59 15.04 19.83
N PHE A 477 -6.49 15.32 18.53
CA PHE A 477 -7.47 14.86 17.55
C PHE A 477 -7.27 13.37 17.22
N GLN A 478 -6.03 12.89 17.15
CA GLN A 478 -5.70 11.47 17.08
C GLN A 478 -6.25 10.68 18.27
N GLN A 479 -6.05 11.19 19.50
CA GLN A 479 -6.61 10.57 20.70
C GLN A 479 -8.14 10.56 20.68
N LEU A 480 -8.76 11.67 20.28
CA LEU A 480 -10.21 11.82 20.15
C LEU A 480 -10.81 10.84 19.13
N MET A 481 -10.23 10.74 17.92
CA MET A 481 -10.66 9.79 16.89
C MET A 481 -10.51 8.34 17.37
N ARG A 482 -9.41 8.01 18.05
CA ARG A 482 -9.20 6.69 18.64
C ARG A 482 -10.27 6.36 19.69
N ASN A 483 -10.57 7.29 20.58
CA ASN A 483 -11.61 7.11 21.58
C ASN A 483 -13.00 6.98 20.92
N ALA A 484 -13.28 7.76 19.87
CA ALA A 484 -14.51 7.66 19.09
C ALA A 484 -14.67 6.30 18.41
N VAL A 485 -13.61 5.78 17.78
CA VAL A 485 -13.59 4.41 17.23
C VAL A 485 -13.94 3.38 18.30
N ASN A 486 -13.29 3.44 19.46
CA ASN A 486 -13.54 2.50 20.55
C ASN A 486 -14.94 2.64 21.14
N TRP A 487 -15.44 3.86 21.32
CA TRP A 487 -16.80 4.12 21.79
C TRP A 487 -17.84 3.59 20.80
N CYS A 488 -17.71 3.89 19.50
CA CYS A 488 -18.66 3.40 18.52
C CYS A 488 -18.67 1.85 18.45
N LEU A 489 -17.51 1.22 18.65
CA LEU A 489 -17.36 -0.24 18.71
C LEU A 489 -17.73 -0.87 20.07
N ARG A 490 -18.15 -0.09 21.07
CA ARG A 490 -18.45 -0.54 22.44
C ARG A 490 -17.27 -1.24 23.13
N ARG A 491 -16.07 -0.68 22.95
CA ARG A 491 -14.77 -1.15 23.47
C ARG A 491 -14.16 -0.13 24.42
N GLU A 492 -14.99 0.67 25.10
CA GLU A 492 -14.49 1.59 26.11
C GLU A 492 -14.05 0.79 27.33
N ASN A 493 -12.74 0.75 27.60
CA ASN A 493 -12.22 0.37 28.91
C ASN A 493 -12.38 1.54 29.89
#